data_AF-A0A2D4NAT4-F1
#
_entry.id   AF-A0A2D4NAT4-F1
#
_cell.length_a   1.000
_cell.length_b   1.000
_cell.length_c   1.000
_cell.angle_alpha   90.00
_cell.angle_beta   90.00
_cell.angle_gamma   90.00
#
_symmetry.space_group_name_H-M   'P 1'
#
loop_
_entity.id
_entity.type
_entity.pdbx_description
1 polymer ?
#
loop_
_entity_poly.entity_id
_entity_poly.type
_entity_poly.pdbx_seq_one_letter_code
_entity_poly.pdbx_strand_id
1 'polypeptide(L)'
;KEAILKATTNLPSHSVDRSVAHHNMRDFQTELRKILVSLIEVAQKLLALNPDAVELFKKANAMLDEDEDDRVDEIALRQLTEMGFPESRAIKALRLSHMSVTQAMEWLIEHADDPTVDAPMPGHVPVESAAEEAGLAVPQAVNGASSAEELKDELTEIFKKIRRKREFR
;
A
#
# COMPACT_ATOMS: atom_id res chain seq x y z
N LYS A 1 0.38 -65.72 -13.84
CA LYS A 1 -0.69 -65.06 -13.04
C LYS A 1 -0.81 -65.65 -11.64
N GLU A 2 -0.81 -66.96 -11.47
CA GLU A 2 -0.90 -67.63 -10.14
C GLU A 2 0.28 -67.34 -9.19
N ALA A 3 1.51 -67.22 -9.72
CA ALA A 3 2.69 -66.90 -8.90
C ALA A 3 2.61 -65.54 -8.21
N ILE A 4 1.98 -64.55 -8.87
CA ILE A 4 1.80 -63.20 -8.31
C ILE A 4 0.77 -63.27 -7.19
N LEU A 5 -0.36 -63.95 -7.41
CA LEU A 5 -1.40 -64.12 -6.39
C LEU A 5 -0.81 -64.77 -5.12
N LYS A 6 -0.03 -65.84 -5.28
CA LYS A 6 0.61 -66.55 -4.17
C LYS A 6 1.62 -65.69 -3.41
N ALA A 7 2.30 -64.78 -4.11
CA ALA A 7 3.26 -63.87 -3.50
C ALA A 7 2.60 -62.69 -2.76
N THR A 8 1.40 -62.28 -3.17
CA THR A 8 0.70 -61.12 -2.58
C THR A 8 -0.29 -61.48 -1.48
N THR A 9 -0.56 -62.77 -1.21
CA THR A 9 -1.58 -63.19 -0.22
C THR A 9 -1.24 -62.85 1.23
N ASN A 10 0.04 -62.69 1.56
CA ASN A 10 0.50 -62.42 2.93
C ASN A 10 0.85 -60.95 3.17
N LEU A 11 0.56 -60.07 2.21
CA LEU A 11 0.79 -58.64 2.40
C LEU A 11 -0.32 -58.08 3.30
N PRO A 12 0.01 -57.45 4.43
CA PRO A 12 -0.97 -56.72 5.21
C PRO A 12 -1.61 -55.67 4.31
N SER A 13 -2.94 -55.58 4.31
CA SER A 13 -3.63 -54.43 3.75
C SER A 13 -3.28 -53.22 4.62
N HIS A 14 -2.19 -52.53 4.30
CA HIS A 14 -1.89 -51.26 4.93
C HIS A 14 -2.96 -50.28 4.44
N SER A 15 -3.98 -50.04 5.27
CA SER A 15 -4.93 -48.98 5.00
C SER A 15 -4.12 -47.70 4.84
N VAL A 16 -4.37 -46.98 3.76
CA VAL A 16 -3.97 -45.59 3.62
C VAL A 16 -4.80 -44.76 4.59
N ASP A 17 -4.71 -45.04 5.89
CA ASP A 17 -5.01 -44.06 6.94
C ASP A 17 -3.88 -43.03 6.96
N ARG A 18 -3.58 -42.45 5.79
CA ARG A 18 -3.28 -41.04 5.76
C ARG A 18 -4.58 -40.40 6.17
N SER A 19 -4.78 -40.27 7.49
CA SER A 19 -5.70 -39.28 8.03
C SER A 19 -5.33 -38.00 7.31
N VAL A 20 -6.11 -37.63 6.31
CA VAL A 20 -6.04 -36.32 5.69
C VAL A 20 -6.41 -35.44 6.86
N ALA A 21 -5.39 -34.87 7.52
CA ALA A 21 -5.58 -34.05 8.70
C ALA A 21 -6.63 -33.02 8.33
N HIS A 22 -7.85 -33.24 8.82
CA HIS A 22 -8.94 -32.29 8.68
C HIS A 22 -8.47 -31.10 9.50
N HIS A 23 -7.80 -30.16 8.83
CA HIS A 23 -7.24 -28.99 9.49
C HIS A 23 -8.44 -28.19 9.98
N ASN A 24 -8.73 -28.30 11.27
CA ASN A 24 -9.92 -27.72 11.85
C ASN A 24 -9.74 -26.20 11.75
N MET A 25 -10.82 -25.43 11.57
CA MET A 25 -10.69 -23.96 11.42
C MET A 25 -9.91 -23.31 12.57
N ARG A 26 -10.00 -23.89 13.77
CA ARG A 26 -9.20 -23.51 14.94
C ARG A 26 -7.71 -23.81 14.78
N ASP A 27 -7.35 -24.94 14.19
CA ASP A 27 -5.96 -25.33 13.97
C ASP A 27 -5.30 -24.39 12.96
N PHE A 28 -6.01 -24.08 11.86
CA PHE A 28 -5.55 -23.07 10.89
C PHE A 28 -5.32 -21.71 11.55
N GLN A 29 -6.26 -21.26 12.39
CA GLN A 29 -6.11 -20.01 13.15
C GLN A 29 -4.91 -20.07 14.11
N THR A 30 -4.62 -21.22 14.73
CA THR A 30 -3.43 -21.37 15.57
C THR A 30 -2.13 -21.42 14.77
N GLU A 31 -2.11 -22.07 13.61
CA GLU A 31 -0.95 -22.09 12.71
C GLU A 31 -0.70 -20.70 12.14
N LEU A 32 -1.74 -19.97 11.72
CA LEU A 32 -1.63 -18.56 11.33
C LEU A 32 -1.05 -17.70 12.45
N ARG A 33 -1.53 -17.88 13.68
CA ARG A 33 -0.97 -17.16 14.83
C ARG A 33 0.51 -17.48 15.01
N LYS A 34 0.92 -18.74 14.91
CA LYS A 34 2.34 -19.15 15.02
C LYS A 34 3.19 -18.52 13.90
N ILE A 35 2.67 -18.48 12.67
CA ILE A 35 3.33 -17.84 11.52
C ILE A 35 3.51 -16.34 11.79
N LEU A 36 2.44 -15.65 12.21
CA LEU A 36 2.49 -14.21 12.50
C LEU A 36 3.45 -13.88 13.64
N VAL A 37 3.42 -14.65 14.73
CA VAL A 37 4.34 -14.48 15.86
C VAL A 37 5.79 -14.64 15.40
N SER A 38 6.10 -15.69 14.64
CA SER A 38 7.45 -15.92 14.10
C SER A 38 7.92 -14.77 13.18
N LEU A 39 7.05 -14.31 12.28
CA LEU A 39 7.36 -13.17 11.40
C LEU A 39 7.62 -11.89 12.19
N ILE A 40 6.81 -11.62 13.21
CA ILE A 40 6.98 -10.45 14.07
C ILE A 40 8.30 -10.53 14.84
N GLU A 41 8.63 -11.69 15.41
CA GLU A 41 9.87 -11.89 16.16
C GLU A 41 11.11 -11.67 15.28
N VAL A 42 11.10 -12.19 14.05
CA VAL A 42 12.19 -11.98 13.10
C VAL A 42 12.26 -10.52 12.65
N ALA A 43 11.12 -9.91 12.32
CA ALA A 43 11.06 -8.51 11.94
C ALA A 43 11.60 -7.60 13.05
N GLN A 44 11.16 -7.78 14.29
CA GLN A 44 11.64 -7.01 15.45
C GLN A 44 13.14 -7.13 15.62
N LYS A 45 13.71 -8.34 15.48
CA LYS A 45 15.16 -8.54 15.53
C LYS A 45 15.90 -7.82 14.40
N LEU A 46 15.40 -7.91 13.17
CA LEU A 46 15.99 -7.22 12.02
C LEU A 46 15.93 -5.70 12.19
N LEU A 47 14.84 -5.17 12.76
CA LEU A 47 14.67 -3.74 12.99
C LEU A 47 15.54 -3.25 14.15
N ALA A 48 15.67 -4.02 15.23
CA ALA A 48 16.52 -3.67 16.37
C ALA A 48 18.02 -3.60 16.02
N LEU A 49 18.44 -4.29 14.95
CA LEU A 49 19.82 -4.22 14.44
C LEU A 49 20.09 -2.97 13.58
N ASN A 50 19.04 -2.26 13.17
CA ASN A 50 19.14 -1.05 12.35
C ASN A 50 18.84 0.19 13.22
N PRO A 51 19.84 1.01 13.58
CA PRO A 51 19.63 2.19 14.42
C PRO A 51 18.66 3.21 13.78
N ASP A 52 18.57 3.22 12.45
CA ASP A 52 17.68 4.10 11.69
C ASP A 52 16.25 3.54 11.52
N ALA A 53 15.98 2.32 12.02
CA ALA A 53 14.68 1.66 11.82
C ALA A 53 13.51 2.52 12.33
N VAL A 54 13.70 3.21 13.45
CA VAL A 54 12.68 4.08 14.04
C VAL A 54 12.32 5.25 13.10
N GLU A 55 13.32 5.88 12.49
CA GLU A 55 13.10 6.97 11.52
C GLU A 55 12.48 6.44 10.22
N LEU A 56 12.88 5.24 9.79
CA LEU A 56 12.26 4.58 8.64
C LEU A 56 10.76 4.32 8.88
N PHE A 57 10.37 3.87 10.07
CA PHE A 57 8.96 3.69 10.41
C PHE A 57 8.18 4.99 10.50
N LYS A 58 8.76 6.04 11.08
CA LYS A 58 8.11 7.36 11.11
C LYS A 58 7.88 7.88 9.69
N LYS A 59 8.87 7.78 8.81
CA LYS A 59 8.76 8.16 7.39
C LYS A 59 7.71 7.30 6.69
N ALA A 60 7.74 5.98 6.88
CA ALA A 60 6.77 5.08 6.27
C ALA A 60 5.33 5.34 6.74
N ASN A 61 5.12 5.58 8.04
CA ASN A 61 3.80 5.91 8.58
C ASN A 61 3.29 7.25 8.04
N ALA A 62 4.14 8.28 8.02
CA ALA A 62 3.77 9.57 7.42
C ALA A 62 3.36 9.43 5.95
N MET A 63 4.06 8.60 5.17
CA MET A 63 3.69 8.32 3.79
C MET A 63 2.40 7.53 3.64
N LEU A 64 2.11 6.63 4.59
CA LEU A 64 0.83 5.91 4.61
C LEU A 64 -0.32 6.87 4.92
N ASP A 65 -0.12 7.84 5.80
CA ASP A 65 -1.11 8.85 6.16
C ASP A 65 -1.34 9.85 5.01
N GLU A 66 -0.28 10.32 4.34
CA GLU A 66 -0.36 11.20 3.16
C GLU A 66 -1.12 10.54 1.99
N ASP A 67 -0.94 9.23 1.77
CA ASP A 67 -1.64 8.48 0.72
C ASP A 67 -3.14 8.25 1.03
N GLU A 68 -3.56 8.30 2.29
CA GLU A 68 -5.00 8.21 2.66
C GLU A 68 -5.73 9.52 2.37
N ASP A 69 -5.08 10.67 2.52
CA ASP A 69 -5.65 11.98 2.19
C ASP A 69 -5.87 12.17 0.67
N ASP A 70 -5.08 11.49 -0.18
CA ASP A 70 -5.23 11.54 -1.63
C ASP A 70 -6.44 10.73 -2.15
N ARG A 71 -6.86 9.71 -1.38
CA ARG A 71 -7.97 8.83 -1.72
C ARG A 71 -9.29 9.46 -1.29
N VAL A 72 -10.12 9.80 -2.29
CA VAL A 72 -11.45 10.34 -2.04
C VAL A 72 -12.41 9.18 -1.76
N ASP A 73 -13.14 9.26 -0.65
CA ASP A 73 -14.24 8.33 -0.38
C ASP A 73 -15.36 8.51 -1.43
N GLU A 74 -15.55 7.50 -2.28
CA GLU A 74 -16.57 7.51 -3.33
C GLU A 74 -18.00 7.64 -2.79
N ILE A 75 -18.26 7.16 -1.57
CA ILE A 75 -19.58 7.25 -0.94
C ILE A 75 -19.84 8.71 -0.53
N ALA A 76 -18.87 9.33 0.12
CA ALA A 76 -18.91 10.74 0.50
C ALA A 76 -19.03 11.65 -0.73
N LEU A 77 -18.27 11.35 -1.79
CA LEU A 77 -18.32 12.06 -3.07
C LEU A 77 -19.70 11.93 -3.73
N ARG A 78 -20.27 10.73 -3.73
CA ARG A 78 -21.60 10.49 -4.27
C ARG A 78 -22.67 11.28 -3.52
N GLN A 79 -22.59 11.33 -2.19
CA GLN A 79 -23.54 12.11 -1.39
C GLN A 79 -23.49 13.61 -1.75
N LEU A 80 -22.30 14.19 -1.87
CA LEU A 80 -22.17 15.61 -2.24
C LEU A 80 -22.63 15.89 -3.68
N THR A 81 -22.34 14.98 -4.61
CA THR A 81 -22.79 15.12 -6.00
C THR A 81 -24.30 14.92 -6.16
N GLU A 82 -24.92 14.00 -5.40
CA GLU A 82 -26.37 13.83 -5.34
C GLU A 82 -27.09 15.07 -4.76
N MET A 83 -26.42 15.81 -3.87
CA MET A 83 -26.90 17.10 -3.38
C MET A 83 -26.80 18.24 -4.41
N GLY A 84 -26.08 18.02 -5.52
CA GLY A 84 -25.94 18.97 -6.63
C GLY A 84 -24.61 19.74 -6.65
N PHE A 85 -23.62 19.36 -5.81
CA PHE A 85 -22.29 19.95 -5.89
C PHE A 85 -21.48 19.34 -7.05
N PRO A 86 -20.71 20.14 -7.82
CA PRO A 86 -19.82 19.61 -8.85
C PRO A 86 -18.80 18.63 -8.28
N GLU A 87 -18.53 17.54 -9.00
CA GLU A 87 -17.62 16.48 -8.57
C GLU A 87 -16.21 17.01 -8.26
N SER A 88 -15.68 17.89 -9.11
CA SER A 88 -14.37 18.54 -8.91
C SER A 88 -14.30 19.32 -7.59
N ARG A 89 -15.38 20.02 -7.25
CA ARG A 89 -15.50 20.81 -6.03
C ARG A 89 -15.67 19.93 -4.81
N ALA A 90 -16.50 18.88 -4.92
CA ALA A 90 -16.73 17.90 -3.88
C ALA A 90 -15.45 17.11 -3.53
N ILE A 91 -14.66 16.69 -4.53
CA ILE A 91 -13.35 16.06 -4.33
C ILE A 91 -12.42 16.98 -3.55
N LYS A 92 -12.34 18.26 -3.95
CA LYS A 92 -11.47 19.23 -3.29
C LYS A 92 -11.90 19.49 -1.85
N ALA A 93 -13.20 19.64 -1.62
CA ALA A 93 -13.76 19.83 -0.28
C ALA A 93 -13.52 18.63 0.63
N LEU A 94 -13.73 17.40 0.12
CA LEU A 94 -13.48 16.16 0.86
C LEU A 94 -12.01 16.02 1.26
N ARG A 95 -11.08 16.37 0.37
CA ARG A 95 -9.64 16.40 0.67
C ARG A 95 -9.27 17.38 1.76
N LEU A 96 -9.82 18.59 1.72
CA LEU A 96 -9.56 19.62 2.74
C LEU A 96 -10.25 19.32 4.08
N SER A 97 -11.24 18.44 4.08
CA SER A 97 -12.09 18.10 5.22
C SER A 97 -11.88 16.67 5.72
N HIS A 98 -10.72 16.06 5.44
CA HIS A 98 -10.36 14.71 5.90
C HIS A 98 -11.45 13.66 5.64
N MET A 99 -12.06 13.70 4.44
CA MET A 99 -13.15 12.81 4.00
C MET A 99 -14.45 12.90 4.82
N SER A 100 -14.62 13.95 5.64
CA SER A 100 -15.87 14.21 6.35
C SER A 100 -16.86 14.93 5.45
N VAL A 101 -17.99 14.28 5.14
CA VAL A 101 -19.08 14.85 4.33
C VAL A 101 -19.60 16.15 4.95
N THR A 102 -19.77 16.19 6.26
CA THR A 102 -20.31 17.36 6.97
C THR A 102 -19.39 18.56 6.87
N GLN A 103 -18.09 18.36 7.06
CA GLN A 103 -17.09 19.43 6.96
C GLN A 103 -16.87 19.86 5.50
N ALA A 104 -16.87 18.90 4.56
CA ALA A 104 -16.77 19.20 3.14
C ALA A 104 -17.96 20.04 2.67
N MET A 105 -19.16 19.75 3.16
CA MET A 105 -20.36 20.54 2.86
C MET A 105 -20.25 21.97 3.43
N GLU A 106 -19.79 22.13 4.66
CA GLU A 106 -19.55 23.45 5.26
C GLU A 106 -18.55 24.26 4.43
N TRP A 107 -17.45 23.63 4.03
CA TRP A 107 -16.44 24.24 3.16
C TRP A 107 -17.01 24.64 1.79
N LEU A 108 -17.85 23.78 1.19
CA LEU A 108 -18.53 24.04 -0.10
C LEU A 108 -19.49 25.23 -0.03
N ILE A 109 -20.15 25.43 1.11
CA ILE A 109 -21.07 26.55 1.34
C ILE A 109 -20.28 27.86 1.54
N GLU A 110 -19.22 27.82 2.35
CA GLU A 110 -18.34 28.98 2.57
C GLU A 110 -17.68 29.47 1.28
N HIS A 111 -17.40 28.55 0.35
CA HIS A 111 -16.74 28.83 -0.93
C HIS A 111 -17.71 28.73 -2.13
N ALA A 112 -19.01 28.89 -1.90
CA ALA A 112 -20.03 28.73 -2.95
C ALA A 112 -19.83 29.72 -4.12
N ASP A 113 -19.43 30.95 -3.80
CA ASP A 113 -19.32 32.08 -4.74
C ASP A 113 -17.93 32.24 -5.39
N ASP A 114 -16.99 31.32 -5.14
CA ASP A 114 -15.64 31.39 -5.71
C ASP A 114 -15.53 30.54 -7.00
N PRO A 115 -15.53 31.15 -8.20
CA PRO A 115 -15.43 30.44 -9.47
C PRO A 115 -14.04 29.85 -9.74
N THR A 116 -13.02 30.19 -8.95
CA THR A 116 -11.67 29.59 -9.08
C THR A 116 -11.61 28.17 -8.54
N VAL A 117 -12.61 27.75 -7.77
CA VAL A 117 -12.68 26.42 -7.14
C VAL A 117 -13.10 25.34 -8.12
N ASP A 118 -13.78 25.70 -9.21
CA ASP A 118 -14.19 24.76 -10.27
C ASP A 118 -13.07 24.47 -11.29
N ALA A 119 -11.91 25.13 -11.18
CA ALA A 119 -10.78 24.83 -12.03
C ALA A 119 -10.25 23.40 -11.72
N PRO A 120 -10.08 22.53 -12.74
CA PRO A 120 -9.47 21.22 -12.53
C PRO A 120 -8.07 21.39 -11.95
N MET A 121 -7.71 20.59 -10.94
CA MET A 121 -6.38 20.64 -10.31
C MET A 121 -5.28 20.55 -11.39
N PRO A 122 -4.33 21.49 -11.45
CA PRO A 122 -3.22 21.42 -12.40
C PRO A 122 -2.27 20.30 -11.97
N GLY A 123 -2.35 19.16 -12.65
CA GLY A 123 -1.49 18.00 -12.36
C GLY A 123 -1.28 17.02 -13.52
N HIS A 124 -1.84 17.26 -14.70
CA HIS A 124 -1.56 16.42 -15.87
C HIS A 124 -1.60 17.22 -17.19
N VAL A 125 -0.45 17.78 -17.57
CA VAL A 125 -0.15 18.12 -18.96
C VAL A 125 1.15 17.38 -19.31
N PRO A 126 1.12 16.43 -20.25
CA PRO A 126 2.32 15.89 -20.86
C PRO A 126 2.69 16.73 -22.12
N VAL A 127 4.00 16.92 -22.33
CA VAL A 127 4.66 17.40 -23.56
C VAL A 127 4.58 18.94 -23.73
N GLU A 128 5.66 19.72 -23.93
CA GLU A 128 6.76 19.57 -24.90
C GLU A 128 7.96 20.49 -24.57
N SER A 129 9.12 20.10 -25.10
CA SER A 129 10.45 20.68 -25.03
C SER A 129 10.57 22.19 -25.33
N ALA A 130 11.39 22.88 -24.52
CA ALA A 130 12.23 23.99 -25.00
C ALA A 130 13.54 23.99 -24.20
N ALA A 131 14.64 23.75 -24.92
CA ALA A 131 15.99 23.78 -24.41
C ALA A 131 16.46 25.22 -24.14
N GLU A 132 17.22 25.43 -23.07
CA GLU A 132 18.30 26.42 -23.04
C GLU A 132 19.33 26.06 -21.97
N GLU A 133 20.57 25.85 -22.44
CA GLU A 133 21.80 25.70 -21.66
C GLU A 133 22.16 27.00 -20.92
N ALA A 134 22.79 26.89 -19.74
CA ALA A 134 24.18 27.30 -19.51
C ALA A 134 24.57 27.37 -18.02
N GLY A 135 25.57 26.56 -17.62
CA GLY A 135 26.80 27.11 -17.04
C GLY A 135 27.07 27.03 -15.52
N LEU A 136 28.26 26.48 -15.21
CA LEU A 136 29.15 26.59 -14.03
C LEU A 136 28.91 25.58 -12.87
N ALA A 137 29.68 24.48 -12.74
CA ALA A 137 31.10 24.29 -12.30
C ALA A 137 31.30 24.62 -10.80
N VAL A 138 31.77 23.77 -9.85
CA VAL A 138 32.94 22.87 -9.70
C VAL A 138 32.76 22.02 -8.40
N PRO A 139 33.49 20.91 -8.16
CA PRO A 139 33.11 19.79 -7.29
C PRO A 139 33.86 19.71 -5.93
N GLN A 140 33.31 18.96 -4.96
CA GLN A 140 34.01 18.21 -3.90
C GLN A 140 32.97 17.44 -3.05
N ALA A 141 32.95 16.11 -3.09
CA ALA A 141 33.71 15.16 -2.25
C ALA A 141 33.05 14.87 -0.90
N VAL A 142 33.08 13.59 -0.51
CA VAL A 142 32.70 12.96 0.78
C VAL A 142 31.18 12.84 0.99
N ASN A 143 30.54 11.74 1.41
CA ASN A 143 30.93 10.50 2.09
C ASN A 143 29.80 9.47 1.84
N GLY A 144 29.99 8.20 2.19
CA GLY A 144 29.11 7.04 1.92
C GLY A 144 27.66 7.03 2.46
N ALA A 145 26.97 8.18 2.50
CA ALA A 145 25.54 8.32 2.76
C ALA A 145 24.66 8.12 1.51
N SER A 146 25.21 8.38 0.30
CA SER A 146 24.45 8.30 -0.96
C SER A 146 23.80 6.94 -1.18
N SER A 147 24.55 5.85 -0.92
CA SER A 147 24.06 4.50 -1.17
C SER A 147 22.93 4.09 -0.23
N ALA A 148 22.93 4.56 1.02
CA ALA A 148 21.89 4.24 1.99
C ALA A 148 20.61 5.06 1.74
N GLU A 149 20.73 6.32 1.34
CA GLU A 149 19.60 7.14 0.92
C GLU A 149 18.99 6.64 -0.41
N GLU A 150 19.81 6.29 -1.40
CA GLU A 150 19.34 5.70 -2.66
C GLU A 150 18.56 4.40 -2.45
N LEU A 151 19.02 3.52 -1.54
CA LEU A 151 18.31 2.28 -1.21
C LEU A 151 16.96 2.56 -0.52
N LYS A 152 16.88 3.58 0.34
CA LYS A 152 15.61 4.00 0.96
C LYS A 152 14.63 4.53 -0.09
N ASP A 153 15.12 5.32 -1.04
CA ASP A 153 14.30 5.86 -2.12
C ASP A 153 13.82 4.76 -3.08
N GLU A 154 14.67 3.79 -3.40
CA GLU A 154 14.30 2.63 -4.22
C GLU A 154 13.25 1.75 -3.52
N LEU A 155 13.41 1.47 -2.23
CA LEU A 155 12.40 0.76 -1.44
C LEU A 155 11.07 1.54 -1.43
N THR A 156 11.14 2.87 -1.31
CA THR A 156 9.97 3.75 -1.33
C THR A 156 9.23 3.70 -2.68
N GLU A 157 9.97 3.72 -3.79
CA GLU A 157 9.46 3.52 -5.15
C GLU A 157 8.77 2.15 -5.32
N ILE A 158 9.36 1.09 -4.77
CA ILE A 158 8.79 -0.26 -4.82
C ILE A 158 7.46 -0.32 -4.06
N PHE A 159 7.36 0.28 -2.87
CA PHE A 159 6.11 0.36 -2.11
C PHE A 159 5.01 1.09 -2.90
N LYS A 160 5.33 2.24 -3.50
CA LYS A 160 4.41 3.00 -4.37
C LYS A 160 3.93 2.15 -5.56
N LYS A 161 4.84 1.42 -6.21
CA LYS A 161 4.53 0.57 -7.38
C LYS A 161 3.65 -0.63 -7.03
N ILE A 162 3.89 -1.27 -5.89
CA ILE A 162 3.09 -2.40 -5.41
C ILE A 162 1.68 -1.94 -5.01
N ARG A 163 1.56 -0.78 -4.34
CA ARG A 163 0.27 -0.19 -3.94
C ARG A 163 -0.59 0.13 -5.17
N ARG A 164 -0.04 0.87 -6.13
CA ARG A 164 -0.74 1.24 -7.38
C ARG A 164 -1.18 0.02 -8.20
N LYS A 165 -0.42 -1.09 -8.17
CA LYS A 165 -0.78 -2.33 -8.90
C LYS A 165 -1.95 -3.09 -8.26
N ARG A 166 -2.22 -2.88 -6.97
CA ARG A 166 -3.29 -3.58 -6.23
C ARG A 166 -4.67 -2.96 -6.44
N GLU A 167 -4.74 -1.69 -6.85
CA GLU A 167 -5.98 -0.95 -7.12
C GLU A 167 -6.63 -1.30 -8.47
N PHE A 168 -5.95 -2.05 -9.35
CA PHE A 168 -6.43 -2.40 -10.70
C PHE A 168 -6.94 -3.86 -10.84
N ARG A 169 -7.41 -4.52 -9.76
CA ARG A 169 -8.07 -5.84 -9.83
C ARG A 169 -9.40 -5.82 -9.11
#